data_AF-A0A3P7P3L3-F1
#
_entry.id   AF-A0A3P7P3L3-F1
#
_cell.length_a   1.000
_cell.length_b   1.000
_cell.length_c   1.000
_cell.angle_alpha   90.00
_cell.angle_beta   90.00
_cell.angle_gamma   90.00
#
_symmetry.space_group_name_H-M   'P 1'
#
loop_
_entity.id
_entity.type
_entity.pdbx_description
1 polymer ?
#
loop_
_entity_poly.entity_id
_entity_poly.type
_entity_poly.pdbx_seq_one_letter_code
_entity_poly.pdbx_strand_id
1 'polypeptide(L)' 'MEEKFGPIDEMNVCDNIGEHMIGNVYVKFENEEDADKCVKGLDNRWLRFFL' A
#
# COMPACT_ATOMS: atom_id res chain seq x y z
N MET A 1 -0.90 -13.98 -11.08
CA MET A 1 -1.01 -12.53 -10.89
C MET A 1 0.42 -12.04 -10.76
N GLU A 2 0.90 -11.21 -11.68
CA GLU A 2 2.28 -10.71 -11.60
C GLU A 2 2.39 -9.75 -10.41
N GLU A 3 3.21 -10.10 -9.43
CA GLU A 3 3.58 -9.23 -8.33
C GLU A 3 4.48 -8.11 -8.88
N LYS A 4 3.85 -6.96 -9.16
CA LYS A 4 4.50 -5.83 -9.84
C LYS A 4 5.66 -5.20 -9.04
N PHE A 5 5.66 -5.37 -7.71
CA PHE A 5 6.61 -4.71 -6.81
C PHE A 5 7.42 -5.68 -5.95
N GLY A 6 6.95 -6.92 -5.78
CA GLY A 6 7.57 -7.93 -4.91
C GLY A 6 6.51 -8.70 -4.09
N PRO A 7 6.93 -9.72 -3.33
CA PRO A 7 6.04 -10.54 -2.51
C PRO A 7 5.42 -9.73 -1.37
N ILE A 8 4.11 -9.89 -1.22
CA ILE A 8 3.31 -9.24 -0.19
C ILE A 8 3.08 -10.24 0.94
N ASP A 9 3.46 -9.85 2.15
CA ASP A 9 3.24 -10.62 3.38
C ASP A 9 1.79 -10.42 3.87
N GLU A 10 1.31 -9.18 3.89
CA GLU A 10 -0.03 -8.84 4.37
C GLU A 10 -0.61 -7.64 3.63
N MET A 11 -1.92 -7.67 3.34
CA MET A 11 -2.64 -6.53 2.77
C MET A 11 -4.00 -6.38 3.46
N ASN A 12 -4.24 -5.19 4.02
CA ASN A 12 -5.48 -4.86 4.71
C ASN A 12 -6.18 -3.70 4.00
N VAL A 13 -7.40 -3.96 3.53
CA VAL A 13 -8.32 -2.93 3.02
C VAL A 13 -9.22 -2.51 4.17
N CYS A 14 -9.09 -1.26 4.60
CA CYS A 14 -9.81 -0.77 5.76
C CYS A 14 -11.12 -0.08 5.33
N ASP A 15 -12.27 -0.69 5.64
CA ASP A 15 -13.61 -0.11 5.49
C ASP A 15 -13.91 0.89 6.62
N ASN A 16 -13.04 1.90 6.78
CA ASN A 16 -13.17 2.88 7.85
C ASN A 16 -14.38 3.80 7.58
N ILE A 17 -15.49 3.62 8.30
CA ILE A 17 -16.70 4.46 8.24
C ILE A 17 -16.53 5.73 9.09
N GLY A 18 -15.44 6.48 8.90
CA GLY A 18 -15.21 7.78 9.54
C GLY A 18 -14.82 8.80 8.47
N GLU A 19 -15.50 9.95 8.42
CA GLU A 19 -15.45 10.98 7.35
C GLU A 19 -14.04 11.40 6.87
N HIS A 20 -12.98 11.07 7.61
CA HIS A 20 -11.60 11.45 7.29
C HIS A 20 -10.63 10.28 7.05
N MET A 21 -11.06 9.01 7.19
CA MET A 21 -10.18 7.83 7.06
C MET A 21 -10.69 6.76 6.08
N ILE A 22 -11.73 7.07 5.30
CA ILE A 22 -12.33 6.14 4.33
C ILE A 22 -11.30 5.73 3.26
N GLY A 23 -11.12 4.42 3.06
CA GLY A 23 -10.43 3.87 1.89
C GLY A 23 -8.91 3.70 2.03
N ASN A 24 -8.39 3.67 3.25
CA ASN A 24 -6.97 3.36 3.45
C ASN A 24 -6.69 1.88 3.15
N VAL A 25 -5.57 1.65 2.47
CA VAL A 25 -5.05 0.31 2.17
C VAL A 25 -3.65 0.23 2.74
N TYR A 26 -3.41 -0.77 3.57
CA TYR A 26 -2.11 -1.07 4.13
C TYR A 26 -1.55 -2.30 3.43
N VAL A 27 -0.28 -2.23 3.03
CA VAL A 27 0.43 -3.33 2.38
C VAL A 27 1.77 -3.50 3.07
N LYS A 28 2.05 -4.71 3.51
CA LYS A 28 3.32 -5.13 4.11
C LYS A 28 4.04 -6.03 3.10
N PHE A 29 5.25 -5.65 2.75
CA PHE A 29 6.14 -6.42 1.88
C PHE A 29 7.12 -7.24 2.72
N GLU A 30 7.63 -8.34 2.16
CA GLU A 30 8.70 -9.10 2.80
C GLU A 30 10.02 -8.31 2.85
N ASN A 31 10.30 -7.51 1.81
CA ASN A 31 11.50 -6.69 1.70
C ASN A 31 11.17 -5.20 1.70
N GLU A 32 11.99 -4.40 2.39
CA GLU A 32 11.85 -2.95 2.42
C GLU A 32 12.05 -2.30 1.03
N GLU A 33 12.93 -2.86 0.20
CA GLU A 33 13.17 -2.37 -1.17
C GLU A 33 11.91 -2.44 -2.04
N ASP A 34 11.06 -3.45 -1.82
CA ASP A 34 9.84 -3.66 -2.59
C ASP A 34 8.75 -2.68 -2.14
N ALA A 35 8.71 -2.33 -0.85
CA ALA A 35 7.89 -1.25 -0.34
C ALA A 35 8.29 0.12 -0.92
N ASP A 36 9.59 0.42 -1.00
CA ASP A 36 10.09 1.67 -1.59
C ASP A 36 9.79 1.76 -3.10
N LYS A 37 9.95 0.66 -3.86
CA LYS A 37 9.51 0.58 -5.27
C LYS A 37 8.01 0.81 -5.41
N CYS A 38 7.21 0.23 -4.52
CA CYS A 38 5.76 0.38 -4.51
C CYS A 38 5.35 1.83 -4.28
N VAL A 39 5.89 2.49 -3.25
CA VAL A 39 5.63 3.90 -2.94
C VAL A 39 6.00 4.80 -4.12
N LYS A 40 7.23 4.64 -4.66
CA LYS A 40 7.69 5.42 -5.83
C LYS A 40 6.85 5.18 -7.08
N GLY A 41 6.40 3.94 -7.30
CA GLY A 41 5.53 3.56 -8.41
C GLY A 41 4.07 4.03 -8.27
N LEU A 42 3.65 4.37 -7.05
CA LEU A 42 2.31 4.87 -6.72
C LEU A 42 2.27 6.38 -6.48
N ASP A 43 3.41 7.07 -6.40
CA ASP A 43 3.49 8.53 -6.12
C ASP A 43 2.67 9.41 -7.09
N ASN A 44 2.46 8.97 -8.34
CA ASN A 44 1.62 9.66 -9.34
C ASN A 44 0.16 9.16 -9.40
N ARG A 45 -0.25 8.27 -8.48
CA ARG A 45 -1.60 7.73 -8.36
C ARG A 45 -2.04 7.88 -6.90
N TRP A 46 -2.87 8.88 -6.61
CA TRP A 46 -3.40 9.17 -5.27
C TRP A 46 -3.59 7.93 -4.40
N LEU A 47 -2.68 7.70 -3.44
CA LEU A 47 -2.87 6.93 -2.20
C LEU A 47 -1.68 7.24 -1.28
N ARG A 48 -1.93 8.01 -0.21
CA ARG A 48 -0.92 8.48 0.73
C ARG A 48 -0.67 7.41 1.79
N PHE A 49 0.48 6.74 1.72
CA PHE A 49 0.97 5.85 2.77
C PHE A 49 1.57 6.69 3.92
N PHE A 50 1.05 6.55 5.13
CA PHE A 50 1.79 6.90 6.34
C PHE A 50 2.39 5.62 6.91
N LEU A 51 3.72 5.66 7.10
CA LEU A 51 4.54 4.67 7.81
C LEU A 51 3.93 4.26 9.15
#